data_AF-A0A7S0WA92-F1
#
_entry.id   AF-A0A7S0WA92-F1
#
_cell.length_a   1.000
_cell.length_b   1.000
_cell.length_c   1.000
_cell.angle_alpha   90.00
_cell.angle_beta   90.00
_cell.angle_gamma   90.00
#
_symmetry.space_group_name_H-M   'P 1'
#
loop_
_entity.id
_entity.type
_entity.pdbx_description
1 polymer ?
#
loop_
_entity_poly.entity_id
_entity_poly.type
_entity_poly.pdbx_seq_one_letter_code
_entity_poly.pdbx_strand_id
1 'polypeptide(L)'
;GRGVCGEDGRCACTAGYLGGSCQLECPGMDDDGMFCSGRGNCTLKEGASKVAPRAHGARPAGECQCEYGFIGRLCHLECPGGSGNVCSGNGLCLEDGQCQCLSGYGGERCQFKNREVQKFGSLSALLIIVAMLVATLVLVFCVVLKQRARIRKMGYYETLNAADGAALEMLQPRGESLLDKCADGVLDCVEGAHIGVPTHRKG
;
A
#
# COMPACT_ATOMS: atom_id res chain seq x y z
N GLY A 1 20.27 -19.80 -55.12
CA GLY A 1 19.55 -20.90 -54.45
C GLY A 1 19.77 -20.79 -52.96
N ARG A 2 18.83 -21.23 -52.12
CA ARG A 2 18.87 -21.13 -50.65
C ARG A 2 19.76 -22.21 -49.99
N GLY A 3 20.72 -22.73 -50.74
CA GLY A 3 21.58 -23.87 -50.38
C GLY A 3 22.35 -24.42 -51.59
N VAL A 4 23.20 -25.42 -51.32
CA VAL A 4 24.00 -26.16 -52.30
C VAL A 4 23.64 -27.64 -52.22
N CYS A 5 23.29 -28.26 -53.34
CA CYS A 5 22.89 -29.67 -53.39
C CYS A 5 23.99 -30.53 -54.02
N GLY A 6 24.34 -31.62 -53.37
CA GLY A 6 25.27 -32.62 -53.87
C GLY A 6 24.63 -33.56 -54.88
N GLU A 7 25.45 -34.36 -55.56
CA GLU A 7 25.00 -35.37 -56.53
C GLU A 7 24.18 -36.50 -55.89
N ASP A 8 24.30 -36.68 -54.57
CA ASP A 8 23.50 -37.63 -53.77
C ASP A 8 22.07 -37.15 -53.47
N GLY A 9 21.72 -35.96 -53.96
CA GLY A 9 20.41 -35.34 -53.74
C GLY A 9 20.23 -34.72 -52.36
N ARG A 10 21.27 -34.68 -51.51
CA ARG A 10 21.24 -33.96 -50.23
C ARG A 10 21.64 -32.51 -50.45
N CYS A 11 20.89 -31.61 -49.82
CA CYS A 11 21.16 -30.18 -49.87
C CYS A 11 21.68 -29.65 -48.53
N ALA A 12 22.81 -28.95 -48.59
CA ALA A 12 23.31 -28.12 -47.50
C ALA A 12 22.65 -26.74 -47.60
N CYS A 13 21.77 -26.42 -46.65
CA CYS A 13 20.99 -25.19 -46.67
C CYS A 13 21.74 -24.01 -46.08
N THR A 14 21.47 -22.82 -46.63
CA THR A 14 21.89 -21.56 -46.01
C THR A 14 21.17 -21.38 -44.67
N ALA A 15 21.78 -20.67 -43.72
CA ALA A 15 21.19 -20.39 -42.41
C ALA A 15 19.77 -19.83 -42.54
N GLY A 16 18.86 -20.34 -41.69
CA GLY A 16 17.44 -19.96 -41.71
C GLY A 16 16.57 -20.73 -42.73
N TYR A 17 17.15 -21.68 -43.47
CA TYR A 17 16.42 -22.57 -44.38
C TYR A 17 16.59 -24.04 -44.04
N LEU A 18 15.51 -24.79 -44.21
CA LEU A 18 15.40 -26.21 -43.87
C LEU A 18 14.71 -27.00 -44.99
N GLY A 19 14.68 -28.33 -44.83
CA GLY A 19 14.02 -29.26 -45.74
C GLY A 19 14.96 -29.87 -46.78
N GLY A 20 14.47 -30.89 -47.48
CA GLY A 20 15.27 -31.66 -48.44
C GLY A 20 15.81 -30.86 -49.63
N SER A 21 15.19 -29.72 -49.95
CA SER A 21 15.62 -28.81 -51.02
C SER A 21 15.72 -27.37 -50.54
N CYS A 22 15.92 -27.15 -49.23
CA CYS A 22 16.04 -25.82 -48.60
C CYS A 22 14.84 -24.89 -48.90
N GLN A 23 13.65 -25.46 -49.01
CA GLN A 23 12.41 -24.78 -49.37
C GLN A 23 11.63 -24.25 -48.18
N LEU A 24 11.99 -24.68 -46.96
CA LEU A 24 11.28 -24.35 -45.73
C LEU A 24 12.01 -23.22 -45.02
N GLU A 25 11.28 -22.17 -44.65
CA GLU A 25 11.83 -21.00 -43.97
C GLU A 25 11.65 -21.10 -42.46
N CYS A 26 12.66 -20.64 -41.72
CA CYS A 26 12.61 -20.59 -40.27
C CYS A 26 11.68 -19.51 -39.75
N PRO A 27 11.03 -19.72 -38.58
CA PRO A 27 10.13 -18.73 -38.01
C PRO A 27 10.84 -17.41 -37.68
N GLY A 28 10.13 -16.30 -37.93
CA GLY A 28 10.60 -14.97 -37.56
C GLY A 28 11.79 -14.49 -38.38
N MET A 29 11.90 -14.95 -39.65
CA MET A 29 12.88 -14.42 -40.60
C MET A 29 12.57 -12.95 -40.90
N ASP A 30 13.55 -12.08 -40.71
CA ASP A 30 13.49 -10.65 -41.06
C ASP A 30 14.34 -10.31 -42.30
N ASP A 31 14.31 -9.03 -42.70
CA ASP A 31 15.02 -8.53 -43.87
C ASP A 31 16.56 -8.60 -43.73
N ASP A 32 17.06 -8.63 -42.49
CA ASP A 32 18.48 -8.80 -42.18
C ASP A 32 18.90 -10.28 -42.15
N GLY A 33 17.95 -11.19 -42.39
CA GLY A 33 18.17 -12.64 -42.38
C GLY A 33 18.27 -13.24 -40.99
N MET A 34 17.87 -12.51 -39.94
CA MET A 34 17.77 -13.02 -38.59
C MET A 34 16.50 -13.85 -38.46
N PHE A 35 16.59 -15.00 -37.82
CA PHE A 35 15.46 -15.89 -37.53
C PHE A 35 15.50 -16.27 -36.05
N CYS A 36 14.36 -16.71 -35.50
CA CYS A 36 14.24 -16.96 -34.05
C CYS A 36 14.72 -15.76 -33.21
N SER A 37 14.42 -14.54 -33.68
CA SER A 37 14.87 -13.27 -33.09
C SER A 37 16.38 -13.18 -32.85
N GLY A 38 17.16 -14.00 -33.55
CA GLY A 38 18.60 -14.09 -33.40
C GLY A 38 19.10 -14.73 -32.12
N ARG A 39 18.21 -15.40 -31.38
CA ARG A 39 18.47 -15.95 -30.04
C ARG A 39 18.08 -17.41 -29.94
N GLY A 40 18.22 -18.13 -31.05
CA GLY A 40 17.86 -19.53 -31.12
C GLY A 40 18.31 -20.16 -32.43
N ASN A 41 18.43 -21.49 -32.38
CA ASN A 41 18.61 -22.29 -33.58
C ASN A 41 17.24 -22.77 -34.08
N CYS A 42 17.14 -23.09 -35.35
CA CYS A 42 15.91 -23.54 -35.97
C CYS A 42 16.03 -24.99 -36.42
N THR A 43 15.07 -25.83 -36.04
CA THR A 43 15.08 -27.26 -36.36
C THR A 43 13.78 -27.66 -37.05
N LEU A 44 13.80 -28.74 -37.85
CA LEU A 44 12.59 -29.24 -38.50
C LEU A 44 11.63 -29.79 -37.44
N LYS A 45 10.38 -29.31 -37.46
CA LYS A 45 9.34 -29.86 -36.60
C LYS A 45 8.96 -31.26 -37.08
N GLU A 46 8.82 -32.22 -36.17
CA GLU A 46 8.40 -33.58 -36.54
C GLU A 46 7.06 -33.54 -37.29
N GLY A 47 7.00 -34.20 -38.45
CA GLY A 47 5.82 -34.23 -39.32
C GLY A 47 5.67 -33.04 -40.28
N ALA A 48 6.56 -32.04 -40.26
CA ALA A 48 6.53 -30.93 -41.22
C ALA A 48 6.67 -31.37 -42.70
N SER A 49 7.28 -32.53 -42.93
CA SER A 49 7.45 -33.13 -44.27
C SER A 49 6.16 -33.75 -44.84
N LYS A 50 5.10 -33.92 -44.04
CA LYS A 50 3.87 -34.63 -44.45
C LYS A 50 2.70 -33.71 -44.85
N VAL A 51 2.84 -32.39 -44.71
CA VAL A 51 1.74 -31.45 -45.00
C VAL A 51 1.94 -30.85 -46.38
N ALA A 52 0.95 -31.06 -47.26
CA ALA A 52 0.94 -30.52 -48.62
C ALA A 52 1.07 -28.98 -48.63
N PRO A 53 1.75 -28.39 -49.64
CA PRO A 53 2.14 -26.98 -49.69
C PRO A 53 0.99 -25.98 -49.94
N ARG A 54 -0.27 -26.37 -49.70
CA ARG A 54 -1.45 -25.59 -50.09
C ARG A 54 -2.54 -25.49 -49.03
N ALA A 55 -2.18 -25.57 -47.74
CA ALA A 55 -3.08 -25.10 -46.70
C ALA A 55 -2.74 -23.62 -46.41
N HIS A 56 -3.60 -22.71 -46.86
CA HIS A 56 -3.61 -21.32 -46.40
C HIS A 56 -3.84 -21.34 -44.89
N GLY A 57 -2.77 -21.16 -44.11
CA GLY A 57 -2.71 -21.48 -42.67
C GLY A 57 -1.52 -22.37 -42.26
N ALA A 58 -0.50 -22.48 -43.12
CA ALA A 58 0.70 -23.29 -42.95
C ALA A 58 1.31 -23.15 -41.54
N ARG A 59 1.36 -24.27 -40.81
CA ARG A 59 2.19 -24.38 -39.62
C ARG A 59 3.65 -24.07 -40.00
N PRO A 60 4.41 -23.38 -39.15
CA PRO A 60 5.83 -23.18 -39.40
C PRO A 60 6.50 -24.56 -39.52
N ALA A 61 7.23 -24.74 -40.61
CA ALA A 61 7.89 -26.00 -40.92
C ALA A 61 9.15 -26.23 -40.05
N GLY A 62 9.66 -25.16 -39.43
CA GLY A 62 10.69 -25.19 -38.40
C GLY A 62 10.16 -24.76 -37.03
N GLU A 63 10.88 -25.13 -35.99
CA GLU A 63 10.67 -24.75 -34.60
C GLU A 63 11.96 -24.16 -34.02
N CYS A 64 11.82 -23.03 -33.35
CA CYS A 64 12.94 -22.35 -32.73
C CYS A 64 13.30 -23.02 -31.40
N GLN A 65 14.54 -23.48 -31.29
CA GLN A 65 15.18 -23.90 -30.06
C GLN A 65 15.94 -22.71 -29.49
N CYS A 66 15.33 -22.06 -28.49
CA CYS A 66 15.85 -20.82 -27.93
C CYS A 66 17.12 -21.04 -27.10
N GLU A 67 17.98 -20.03 -27.13
CA GLU A 67 19.11 -19.92 -26.22
C GLU A 67 18.63 -19.75 -24.77
N TYR A 68 19.49 -20.11 -23.81
CA TYR A 68 19.15 -20.05 -22.40
C TYR A 68 18.72 -18.63 -21.96
N GLY A 69 17.56 -18.54 -21.34
CA GLY A 69 16.94 -17.29 -20.89
C GLY A 69 16.07 -16.57 -21.92
N PHE A 70 15.90 -17.14 -23.12
CA PHE A 70 14.91 -16.69 -24.09
C PHE A 70 13.84 -17.76 -24.30
N ILE A 71 12.60 -17.30 -24.50
CA ILE A 71 11.43 -18.16 -24.64
C ILE A 71 10.47 -17.63 -25.71
N GLY A 72 9.38 -18.37 -25.91
CA GLY A 72 8.36 -18.09 -26.90
C GLY A 72 8.71 -18.68 -28.27
N ARG A 73 7.72 -18.76 -29.16
CA ARG A 73 7.87 -19.43 -30.47
C ARG A 73 8.97 -18.86 -31.36
N LEU A 74 9.33 -17.60 -31.15
CA LEU A 74 10.35 -16.88 -31.91
C LEU A 74 11.58 -16.52 -31.05
N CYS A 75 11.66 -16.98 -29.80
CA CYS A 75 12.74 -16.60 -28.86
C CYS A 75 12.86 -15.08 -28.62
N HIS A 76 11.75 -14.35 -28.76
CA HIS A 76 11.70 -12.89 -28.63
C HIS A 76 11.50 -12.43 -27.18
N LEU A 77 11.04 -13.32 -26.29
CA LEU A 77 10.78 -13.00 -24.89
C LEU A 77 12.01 -13.34 -24.07
N GLU A 78 12.52 -12.36 -23.34
CA GLU A 78 13.60 -12.55 -22.39
C GLU A 78 13.04 -12.80 -21.00
N CYS A 79 13.54 -13.83 -20.33
CA CYS A 79 13.16 -14.14 -18.96
C CYS A 79 13.62 -13.05 -17.98
N PRO A 80 12.86 -12.77 -16.90
CA PRO A 80 13.28 -11.82 -15.88
C PRO A 80 14.64 -12.20 -15.28
N GLY A 81 15.56 -11.24 -15.18
CA GLY A 81 16.96 -11.49 -14.79
C GLY A 81 17.90 -11.79 -15.97
N GLY A 82 17.37 -11.93 -17.17
CA GLY A 82 18.10 -12.08 -18.43
C GLY A 82 18.79 -13.43 -18.60
N SER A 83 19.47 -13.62 -19.73
CA SER A 83 20.16 -14.88 -20.06
C SER A 83 21.28 -15.25 -19.08
N GLY A 84 21.92 -14.26 -18.45
CA GLY A 84 22.99 -14.50 -17.48
C GLY A 84 22.51 -14.93 -16.09
N ASN A 85 21.27 -14.62 -15.71
CA ASN A 85 20.77 -14.91 -14.37
C ASN A 85 19.24 -15.04 -14.33
N VAL A 86 18.71 -15.94 -15.16
CA VAL A 86 17.28 -16.22 -15.30
C VAL A 86 16.63 -16.43 -13.94
N CYS A 87 15.58 -15.67 -13.65
CA CYS A 87 14.86 -15.65 -12.38
C CYS A 87 15.79 -15.50 -11.17
N SER A 88 16.83 -14.68 -11.31
CA SER A 88 17.92 -14.48 -10.34
C SER A 88 18.59 -15.78 -9.87
N GLY A 89 18.49 -16.86 -10.65
CA GLY A 89 18.96 -18.20 -10.29
C GLY A 89 18.11 -18.91 -9.24
N ASN A 90 16.96 -18.33 -8.85
CA ASN A 90 16.10 -18.84 -7.77
C ASN A 90 14.67 -19.14 -8.26
N GLY A 91 14.50 -19.45 -9.54
CA GLY A 91 13.21 -19.78 -10.12
C GLY A 91 13.32 -20.39 -11.50
N LEU A 92 12.18 -20.85 -12.00
CA LEU A 92 11.99 -21.35 -13.36
C LEU A 92 11.25 -20.30 -14.17
N CYS A 93 11.74 -20.01 -15.38
CA CYS A 93 11.04 -19.14 -16.31
C CYS A 93 9.96 -19.95 -17.06
N LEU A 94 8.72 -19.50 -16.96
CA LEU A 94 7.55 -20.14 -17.59
C LEU A 94 7.34 -19.64 -19.02
N GLU A 95 6.51 -20.32 -19.80
CA GLU A 95 6.26 -20.00 -21.21
C GLU A 95 5.65 -18.60 -21.45
N ASP A 96 5.02 -18.01 -20.44
CA ASP A 96 4.45 -16.67 -20.46
C ASP A 96 5.46 -15.57 -20.10
N GLY A 97 6.71 -15.93 -19.79
CA GLY A 97 7.77 -14.99 -19.41
C GLY A 97 7.78 -14.64 -17.93
N GLN A 98 7.00 -15.34 -17.10
CA GLN A 98 6.99 -15.13 -15.66
C GLN A 98 7.92 -16.11 -14.93
N CYS A 99 8.48 -15.65 -13.80
CA CYS A 99 9.30 -16.49 -12.95
C CYS A 99 8.46 -17.22 -11.90
N GLN A 100 8.48 -18.55 -11.95
CA GLN A 100 8.05 -19.40 -10.86
C GLN A 100 9.17 -19.53 -9.83
N CYS A 101 9.07 -18.84 -8.71
CA CYS A 101 10.11 -18.84 -7.69
C CYS A 101 10.19 -20.16 -6.91
N LEU A 102 11.42 -20.57 -6.61
CA LEU A 102 11.70 -21.66 -5.69
C LEU A 102 11.20 -21.32 -4.28
N SER A 103 10.94 -22.35 -3.48
CA SER A 103 10.48 -22.18 -2.09
C SER A 103 11.44 -21.28 -1.30
N GLY A 104 10.88 -20.28 -0.62
CA GLY A 104 11.66 -19.30 0.13
C GLY A 104 12.20 -18.14 -0.72
N TYR A 105 11.80 -18.01 -1.98
CA TYR A 105 12.08 -16.84 -2.80
C TYR A 105 10.81 -16.13 -3.27
N GLY A 106 10.91 -14.84 -3.58
CA GLY A 106 9.81 -14.02 -4.06
C GLY A 106 10.27 -12.80 -4.86
N GLY A 107 9.30 -12.08 -5.41
CA GLY A 107 9.52 -10.98 -6.35
C GLY A 107 9.44 -11.42 -7.82
N GLU A 108 9.28 -10.47 -8.73
CA GLU A 108 9.05 -10.71 -10.18
C GLU A 108 10.18 -11.52 -10.86
N ARG A 109 11.38 -11.44 -10.30
CA ARG A 109 12.55 -12.21 -10.76
C ARG A 109 13.14 -13.07 -9.66
N CYS A 110 12.37 -13.43 -8.64
CA CYS A 110 12.80 -14.25 -7.51
C CYS A 110 14.05 -13.72 -6.77
N GLN A 111 14.19 -12.40 -6.71
CA GLN A 111 15.36 -11.73 -6.14
C GLN A 111 15.35 -11.71 -4.60
N PHE A 112 14.18 -11.85 -3.97
CA PHE A 112 14.05 -11.74 -2.53
C PHE A 112 14.07 -13.12 -1.90
N LYS A 113 15.05 -13.38 -1.02
CA LYS A 113 15.05 -14.56 -0.17
C LYS A 113 14.15 -14.29 1.02
N ASN A 114 13.01 -14.96 1.08
CA ASN A 114 11.99 -14.87 2.11
C ASN A 114 12.49 -15.55 3.41
N ARG A 115 13.54 -15.02 4.02
CA ARG A 115 13.99 -15.46 5.35
C ARG A 115 13.12 -14.89 6.49
N GLU A 116 12.20 -13.95 6.17
CA GLU A 116 11.61 -13.05 7.17
C GLU A 116 10.08 -12.81 7.02
N VAL A 117 9.32 -13.64 6.29
CA VAL A 117 7.86 -13.38 6.10
C VAL A 117 6.97 -14.10 7.13
N GLN A 118 7.51 -14.61 8.25
CA GLN A 118 6.71 -15.39 9.20
C GLN A 118 6.80 -14.94 10.69
N LYS A 119 7.39 -13.78 11.02
CA LYS A 119 7.43 -13.30 12.42
C LYS A 119 7.01 -11.87 12.68
N PHE A 120 6.79 -11.04 11.66
CA PHE A 120 6.32 -9.67 11.87
C PHE A 120 4.82 -9.57 12.20
N GLY A 121 4.00 -10.57 11.82
CA GLY A 121 2.57 -10.58 12.14
C GLY A 121 2.28 -10.82 13.62
N SER A 122 3.13 -11.58 14.33
CA SER A 122 2.87 -11.94 15.74
C SER A 122 3.40 -10.91 16.73
N LEU A 123 4.56 -10.29 16.47
CA LEU A 123 5.10 -9.25 17.37
C LEU A 123 4.34 -7.93 17.24
N SER A 124 3.94 -7.54 16.01
CA SER A 124 3.19 -6.29 15.82
C SER A 124 1.79 -6.36 16.45
N ALA A 125 1.09 -7.50 16.34
CA ALA A 125 -0.20 -7.70 16.97
C ALA A 125 -0.13 -7.62 18.50
N LEU A 126 0.89 -8.23 19.12
CA LEU A 126 1.07 -8.19 20.58
C LEU A 126 1.34 -6.76 21.08
N LEU A 127 2.17 -5.99 20.37
CA LEU A 127 2.46 -4.59 20.72
C LEU A 127 1.20 -3.72 20.62
N ILE A 128 0.35 -3.93 19.61
CA ILE A 128 -0.92 -3.21 19.46
C ILE A 128 -1.88 -3.57 20.61
N ILE A 129 -2.00 -4.85 20.97
CA ILE A 129 -2.86 -5.29 22.08
C ILE A 129 -2.41 -4.69 23.41
N VAL A 130 -1.10 -4.69 23.70
CA VAL A 130 -0.54 -4.09 24.92
C VAL A 130 -0.81 -2.59 24.96
N ALA A 131 -0.62 -1.88 23.85
CA ALA A 131 -0.91 -0.44 23.78
C ALA A 131 -2.39 -0.13 24.06
N MET A 132 -3.31 -0.93 23.52
CA MET A 132 -4.75 -0.79 23.76
C MET A 132 -5.12 -1.05 25.23
N LEU A 133 -4.54 -2.08 25.85
CA LEU A 133 -4.75 -2.38 27.27
C LEU A 133 -4.27 -1.23 28.16
N VAL A 134 -3.07 -0.71 27.90
CA VAL A 134 -2.52 0.44 28.64
C VAL A 134 -3.42 1.67 28.47
N ALA A 135 -3.88 1.96 27.25
CA ALA A 135 -4.80 3.08 27.01
C ALA A 135 -6.11 2.93 27.78
N THR A 136 -6.71 1.74 27.82
CA THR A 136 -7.93 1.49 28.59
C THR A 136 -7.74 1.67 30.10
N LEU A 137 -6.63 1.17 30.65
CA LEU A 137 -6.29 1.35 32.06
C LEU A 137 -6.09 2.83 32.43
N VAL A 138 -5.41 3.59 31.56
CA VAL A 138 -5.23 5.03 31.73
C VAL A 138 -6.57 5.77 31.68
N LEU A 139 -7.46 5.41 30.76
CA LEU A 139 -8.80 6.01 30.68
C LEU A 139 -9.64 5.70 31.93
N VAL A 140 -9.66 4.44 32.38
CA VAL A 140 -10.35 4.04 33.61
C VAL A 140 -9.79 4.79 34.82
N PHE A 141 -8.47 4.87 34.95
CA PHE A 141 -7.82 5.62 36.01
C PHE A 141 -8.19 7.11 35.97
N CYS A 142 -8.15 7.74 34.79
CA CYS A 142 -8.61 9.12 34.60
C CYS A 142 -10.07 9.33 35.01
N VAL A 143 -10.96 8.39 34.67
CA VAL A 143 -12.37 8.42 35.06
C VAL A 143 -12.52 8.31 36.59
N VAL A 144 -11.82 7.38 37.23
CA VAL A 144 -11.85 7.19 38.69
C VAL A 144 -11.33 8.43 39.42
N LEU A 145 -10.25 9.05 38.94
CA LEU A 145 -9.73 10.31 39.50
C LEU A 145 -10.76 11.44 39.38
N LYS A 146 -11.42 11.58 38.22
CA LYS A 146 -12.49 12.57 38.02
C LYS A 146 -13.69 12.29 38.91
N GLN A 147 -14.10 11.03 39.08
CA GLN A 147 -15.19 10.63 39.96
C GLN A 147 -14.87 10.94 41.43
N ARG A 148 -13.68 10.57 41.91
CA ARG A 148 -13.23 10.89 43.28
C ARG A 148 -13.17 12.41 43.52
N ALA A 149 -12.70 13.18 42.54
CA ALA A 149 -12.71 14.64 42.62
C ALA A 149 -14.13 15.23 42.68
N ARG A 150 -15.10 14.66 41.95
CA ARG A 150 -16.52 15.05 42.05
C ARG A 150 -17.12 14.74 43.42
N ILE A 151 -16.87 13.55 43.96
CA ILE A 151 -17.37 13.15 45.29
C ILE A 151 -16.78 14.06 46.38
N ARG A 152 -15.48 14.37 46.31
CA ARG A 152 -14.85 15.32 47.24
C ARG A 152 -15.43 16.75 47.14
N LYS A 153 -15.84 17.19 45.95
CA LYS A 153 -16.51 18.49 45.79
C LYS A 153 -17.90 18.51 46.44
N MET A 154 -18.65 17.40 46.43
CA MET A 154 -20.00 17.34 47.04
C MET A 154 -19.98 17.56 48.57
N GLY A 155 -18.98 17.04 49.29
CA GLY A 155 -18.85 17.27 50.74
C GLY A 155 -18.44 18.70 51.14
N TYR A 156 -17.87 19.48 50.22
CA TYR A 156 -17.48 20.88 50.47
C TYR A 156 -18.69 21.84 50.47
N TYR A 157 -19.71 21.59 49.65
CA TYR A 157 -20.91 22.44 49.60
C TYR A 157 -21.86 22.20 50.79
N GLU A 158 -21.83 21.01 51.38
CA GLU A 158 -22.66 20.64 52.54
C GLU A 158 -22.16 21.33 53.82
N THR A 159 -20.84 21.51 53.97
CA THR A 159 -20.25 22.26 55.09
C THR A 159 -20.42 23.78 55.00
N LEU A 160 -20.56 24.36 53.81
CA LEU A 160 -20.84 25.80 53.65
C LEU A 160 -22.31 26.12 54.00
N ASN A 161 -23.27 25.32 53.51
CA ASN A 161 -24.68 25.53 53.80
C ASN A 161 -25.03 25.29 55.29
N ALA A 162 -24.27 24.43 55.98
CA ALA A 162 -24.39 24.24 57.42
C ALA A 162 -23.86 25.45 58.24
N ALA A 163 -22.88 26.19 57.72
CA ALA A 163 -22.35 27.40 58.36
C ALA A 163 -23.29 28.61 58.18
N ASP A 164 -23.92 28.76 57.01
CA ASP A 164 -24.90 29.83 56.77
C ASP A 164 -26.25 29.58 57.47
N GLY A 165 -26.64 28.31 57.70
CA GLY A 165 -27.85 27.97 58.45
C GLY A 165 -27.80 28.28 59.95
N ALA A 166 -26.61 28.45 60.53
CA ALA A 166 -26.42 28.76 61.96
C ALA A 166 -26.28 30.27 62.25
N ALA A 167 -26.14 31.12 61.24
CA ALA A 167 -25.94 32.56 61.40
C ALA A 167 -27.24 33.39 61.34
N LEU A 168 -28.41 32.77 61.09
CA LEU A 168 -29.65 33.47 60.77
C LEU A 168 -30.73 33.43 61.87
N GLU A 169 -30.36 33.28 63.14
CA GLU A 169 -31.35 33.22 64.25
C GLU A 169 -31.06 34.17 65.43
N MET A 170 -30.30 35.25 65.25
CA MET A 170 -29.98 36.16 66.38
C MET A 170 -30.03 37.68 66.13
N LEU A 171 -30.50 38.19 64.97
CA LEU A 171 -30.63 39.65 64.80
C LEU A 171 -31.93 40.07 64.11
N GLN A 172 -33.01 40.14 64.88
CA GLN A 172 -34.05 41.17 64.74
C GLN A 172 -34.46 41.54 66.18
N PRO A 173 -34.83 42.79 66.56
CA PRO A 173 -35.46 43.83 65.73
C PRO A 173 -35.06 45.29 66.08
N ARG A 174 -35.87 46.24 65.59
CA ARG A 174 -35.90 47.72 65.78
C ARG A 174 -35.11 48.44 64.68
N GLY A 175 -35.72 49.07 63.68
CA GLY A 175 -36.95 49.85 63.71
C GLY A 175 -36.60 51.27 64.16
N GLU A 176 -36.11 52.09 63.23
CA GLU A 176 -36.15 53.55 63.33
C GLU A 176 -36.03 54.17 61.93
N SER A 177 -36.91 55.13 61.69
CA SER A 177 -37.19 55.80 60.44
C SER A 177 -36.31 57.03 60.23
N LEU A 178 -36.07 57.35 58.95
CA LEU A 178 -36.10 58.68 58.32
C LEU A 178 -35.61 59.92 59.10
N LEU A 179 -34.71 60.66 58.43
CA LEU A 179 -34.24 62.02 58.73
C LEU A 179 -33.43 62.15 60.03
N ASP A 180 -32.10 62.14 59.92
CA ASP A 180 -31.28 63.31 60.26
C ASP A 180 -29.80 63.03 59.95
N LYS A 181 -28.98 64.08 59.82
CA LYS A 181 -27.54 64.11 59.48
C LYS A 181 -27.18 64.44 58.02
N CYS A 182 -28.03 65.23 57.38
CA CYS A 182 -27.60 66.27 56.42
C CYS A 182 -27.69 67.66 57.09
N ALA A 183 -27.16 67.80 58.30
CA ALA A 183 -27.09 69.06 59.03
C ALA A 183 -25.72 69.21 59.69
N ASP A 184 -24.68 69.41 58.87
CA ASP A 184 -23.40 70.01 59.29
C ASP A 184 -22.67 70.70 58.12
N GLY A 185 -23.44 71.34 57.22
CA GLY A 185 -23.00 72.53 56.49
C GLY A 185 -21.71 72.48 55.66
N VAL A 186 -21.27 71.32 55.18
CA VAL A 186 -20.06 71.18 54.38
C VAL A 186 -20.32 70.22 53.21
N LEU A 187 -20.48 70.81 52.01
CA LEU A 187 -20.60 70.24 50.65
C LEU A 187 -22.00 69.90 50.10
N ASP A 188 -22.31 70.53 48.96
CA ASP A 188 -23.46 70.32 48.08
C ASP A 188 -23.46 68.91 47.45
N CYS A 189 -24.49 68.12 47.74
CA CYS A 189 -24.81 66.91 46.97
C CYS A 189 -26.09 67.15 46.16
N VAL A 190 -25.90 67.39 44.87
CA VAL A 190 -26.90 67.70 43.86
C VAL A 190 -27.89 66.54 43.67
N GLU A 191 -29.18 66.84 43.74
CA GLU A 191 -30.28 65.98 43.34
C GLU A 191 -30.33 65.78 41.81
N GLY A 192 -30.55 64.53 41.40
CA GLY A 192 -31.28 64.21 40.16
C GLY A 192 -30.50 64.30 38.84
N ALA A 193 -30.41 63.17 38.13
CA ALA A 193 -30.96 63.01 36.77
C ALA A 193 -30.36 61.78 36.07
N HIS A 194 -31.25 60.82 35.89
CA HIS A 194 -31.37 59.85 34.81
C HIS A 194 -30.49 59.94 33.53
N ILE A 195 -30.44 58.75 32.91
CA ILE A 195 -30.32 58.39 31.48
C ILE A 195 -28.89 58.09 30.98
N GLY A 196 -28.71 56.84 30.52
CA GLY A 196 -27.71 56.52 29.51
C GLY A 196 -27.28 55.06 29.47
N VAL A 197 -28.10 54.18 28.88
CA VAL A 197 -27.65 52.87 28.37
C VAL A 197 -26.72 53.12 27.16
N PRO A 198 -25.62 52.37 27.00
CA PRO A 198 -25.13 52.06 25.67
C PRO A 198 -25.13 50.55 25.39
N THR A 199 -25.49 50.26 24.17
CA THR A 199 -25.84 48.99 23.56
C THR A 199 -24.64 48.14 23.14
N HIS A 200 -24.91 46.85 23.00
CA HIS A 200 -24.11 45.81 22.34
C HIS A 200 -23.40 46.26 21.04
N ARG A 201 -22.14 45.84 20.87
CA ARG A 201 -21.58 45.55 19.53
C ARG A 201 -20.55 44.40 19.60
N LYS A 202 -20.88 43.30 18.94
CA LYS A 202 -19.95 42.28 18.41
C LYS A 202 -20.13 42.28 16.88
N GLY A 203 -19.04 42.15 16.13
CA GLY A 203 -19.02 42.13 14.68
C GLY A 203 -18.04 43.15 14.13
#